data_AF-A0A532U3Y8-F1
#
_entry.id   AF-A0A532U3Y8-F1
#
_cell.length_a   1.000
_cell.length_b   1.000
_cell.length_c   1.000
_cell.angle_alpha   90.00
_cell.angle_beta   90.00
_cell.angle_gamma   90.00
#
_symmetry.space_group_name_H-M   'P 1'
#
loop_
_entity.id
_entity.type
_entity.pdbx_description
1 polymer ?
#
loop_
_entity_poly.entity_id
_entity_poly.type
_entity_poly.pdbx_seq_one_letter_code
_entity_poly.pdbx_strand_id
1 'polypeptide(L)'
;MFGMEELKERIEVEGDTVNCPVVGCGTLLTRMARGTPKSLDAYLERGAVKGGEQFDQFLCKEHGIYITPTTFIYRDLQDNLLWHEDVDRDLLDRILAAKRSSAQLHHENSEDAVTWNVFRFMDSQKLLSGFLAGLCSSPVTNPEMVYWSYSDSQRDVWDELARAREEFGERPQQASEPDLIVPSDGALFVIEAKMKAACTGDFNRNHTAEEKEERIGRYSRGDRFLRQSVGGVIDAGYYQLMRFWVIGCSLAERLGLDFYLVCLVLSVRELGIEHYFKKLIKEEQGRRFMRITWEDVYEYMVQSDLLSKDWEIMSRYFANKTLDGKRAFSIS
;
A
#
# COMPACT_ATOMS: atom_id res chain seq x y z
N MET A 1 -1.96 -5.65 17.55
CA MET A 1 -0.96 -4.67 17.08
C MET A 1 -0.42 -3.85 18.25
N PHE A 2 0.90 -3.67 18.32
CA PHE A 2 1.54 -2.70 19.23
C PHE A 2 1.49 -1.29 18.63
N GLY A 3 1.01 -0.32 19.41
CA GLY A 3 0.96 1.08 19.05
C GLY A 3 1.77 1.97 20.00
N MET A 4 1.55 3.28 19.93
CA MET A 4 2.28 4.28 20.72
C MET A 4 2.24 4.04 22.23
N GLU A 5 1.17 3.45 22.76
CA GLU A 5 1.00 3.19 24.19
C GLU A 5 1.81 1.98 24.66
N GLU A 6 2.02 0.99 23.80
CA GLU A 6 2.74 -0.24 24.10
C GLU A 6 4.24 -0.18 23.75
N LEU A 7 4.67 0.82 23.00
CA LEU A 7 6.04 0.93 22.48
C LEU A 7 6.88 1.96 23.24
N LYS A 8 8.17 1.64 23.41
CA LYS A 8 9.21 2.58 23.86
C LYS A 8 9.36 3.69 22.81
N GLU A 9 9.78 4.88 23.26
CA GLU A 9 9.97 6.06 22.40
C GLU A 9 10.94 5.81 21.23
N ARG A 10 11.91 4.91 21.42
CA ARG A 10 12.85 4.49 20.37
C ARG A 10 13.29 3.05 20.58
N ILE A 11 13.66 2.40 19.48
CA ILE A 11 14.37 1.11 19.53
C ILE A 11 15.80 1.37 19.98
N GLU A 12 16.19 0.75 21.09
CA GLU A 12 17.54 0.87 21.64
C GLU A 12 18.46 -0.16 20.99
N VAL A 13 19.61 0.31 20.50
CA VAL A 13 20.61 -0.52 19.83
C VAL A 13 21.93 -0.34 20.57
N GLU A 14 22.49 -1.45 21.07
CA GLU A 14 23.74 -1.47 21.82
C GLU A 14 24.71 -2.44 21.16
N GLY A 15 25.67 -1.90 20.40
CA GLY A 15 26.65 -2.70 19.68
C GLY A 15 26.00 -3.64 18.65
N ASP A 16 26.12 -4.94 18.91
CA ASP A 16 25.57 -6.06 18.15
C ASP A 16 24.23 -6.57 18.68
N THR A 17 23.63 -5.86 19.63
CA THR A 17 22.32 -6.19 20.21
C THR A 17 21.27 -5.12 19.97
N VAL A 18 20.01 -5.52 20.05
CA VAL A 18 18.83 -4.65 19.97
C VAL A 18 17.86 -5.03 21.08
N ASN A 19 17.33 -4.01 21.77
CA ASN A 19 16.33 -4.20 22.83
C ASN A 19 14.93 -4.34 22.22
N CYS A 20 14.08 -5.15 22.84
CA CYS A 20 12.67 -5.22 22.49
C CYS A 20 12.00 -3.84 22.59
N PRO A 21 11.25 -3.38 21.56
CA PRO A 21 10.63 -2.06 21.59
C PRO A 21 9.39 -2.00 22.46
N VAL A 22 8.88 -3.12 23.01
CA VAL A 22 7.68 -3.12 23.86
C VAL A 22 8.02 -2.64 25.28
N VAL A 23 7.20 -1.75 25.83
CA VAL A 23 7.36 -1.20 27.19
C VAL A 23 7.36 -2.34 28.21
N GLY A 24 8.32 -2.29 29.15
CA GLY A 24 8.47 -3.32 30.19
C GLY A 24 9.23 -4.57 29.74
N CYS A 25 9.46 -4.77 28.44
CA CYS A 25 10.26 -5.89 27.95
C CYS A 25 11.77 -5.60 28.07
N GLY A 26 12.49 -6.49 28.74
CA GLY A 26 13.95 -6.46 28.88
C GLY A 26 14.71 -7.39 27.93
N THR A 27 14.04 -7.98 26.94
CA THR A 27 14.66 -8.94 26.02
C THR A 27 15.68 -8.24 25.13
N LEU A 28 16.93 -8.72 25.16
CA LEU A 28 18.02 -8.33 24.26
C LEU A 28 18.20 -9.40 23.18
N LEU A 29 18.26 -8.98 21.91
CA LEU A 29 18.37 -9.86 20.75
C LEU A 29 19.58 -9.48 19.91
N THR A 30 20.03 -10.38 19.05
CA THR A 30 21.06 -10.06 18.06
C THR A 30 20.54 -9.00 17.10
N ARG A 31 21.39 -8.06 16.71
CA ARG A 31 21.08 -7.02 15.74
C ARG A 31 21.07 -7.59 14.32
N MET A 32 19.98 -7.38 13.59
CA MET A 32 19.93 -7.75 12.18
C MET A 32 20.89 -6.93 11.31
N ALA A 33 21.65 -7.63 10.45
CA ALA A 33 22.46 -7.01 9.39
C ALA A 33 21.59 -6.61 8.18
N ARG A 34 22.12 -5.74 7.30
CA ARG A 34 21.41 -5.10 6.16
C ARG A 34 20.72 -6.06 5.17
N GLY A 35 21.11 -7.33 5.10
CA GLY A 35 20.50 -8.36 4.24
C GLY A 35 19.57 -9.35 4.95
N THR A 36 19.55 -9.34 6.29
CA THR A 36 18.78 -10.28 7.10
C THR A 36 17.27 -10.11 6.91
N PRO A 37 16.71 -8.88 6.87
CA PRO A 37 15.27 -8.69 6.68
C PRO A 37 14.74 -9.34 5.39
N LYS A 38 15.46 -9.21 4.27
CA LYS A 38 15.06 -9.85 3.00
C LYS A 38 15.01 -11.38 3.09
N SER A 39 15.93 -11.97 3.87
CA SER A 39 15.96 -13.42 4.09
C SER A 39 14.81 -13.85 5.01
N LEU A 40 14.44 -13.00 5.97
CA LEU A 40 13.29 -13.20 6.84
C LEU A 40 11.98 -13.07 6.07
N ASP A 41 11.84 -12.09 5.18
CA ASP A 41 10.67 -11.92 4.31
C ASP A 41 10.43 -13.19 3.47
N ALA A 42 11.48 -13.67 2.79
CA ALA A 42 11.41 -14.92 2.03
C ALA A 42 11.13 -16.16 2.91
N TYR A 43 11.41 -16.10 4.21
CA TYR A 43 11.04 -17.16 5.16
C TYR A 43 9.57 -17.07 5.56
N LEU A 44 9.07 -15.86 5.84
CA LEU A 44 7.67 -15.61 6.18
C LEU A 44 6.74 -15.98 5.01
N GLU A 45 7.11 -15.61 3.78
CA GLU A 45 6.35 -15.97 2.56
C GLU A 45 6.20 -17.48 2.36
N ARG A 46 7.17 -18.28 2.81
CA ARG A 46 7.16 -19.74 2.65
C ARG A 46 6.40 -20.48 3.75
N GLY A 47 5.79 -19.78 4.72
CA GLY A 47 4.95 -20.40 5.74
C GLY A 47 5.70 -21.23 6.79
N ALA A 48 6.86 -20.76 7.26
CA ALA A 48 7.60 -21.32 8.41
C ALA A 48 7.98 -22.83 8.35
N VAL A 49 8.08 -23.42 7.15
CA VAL A 49 8.19 -24.89 7.03
C VAL A 49 9.61 -25.43 7.32
N LYS A 50 10.70 -24.67 7.07
CA LYS A 50 12.10 -25.06 7.39
C LYS A 50 13.02 -23.85 7.62
N GLY A 51 13.88 -23.92 8.64
CA GLY A 51 14.94 -22.94 8.90
C GLY A 51 14.63 -21.84 9.93
N GLY A 52 13.50 -21.92 10.66
CA GLY A 52 13.10 -20.90 11.63
C GLY A 52 14.12 -20.64 12.75
N GLU A 53 14.86 -21.68 13.18
CA GLU A 53 15.90 -21.57 14.21
C GLU A 53 16.97 -20.52 13.86
N GLN A 54 17.25 -20.28 12.58
CA GLN A 54 18.26 -19.29 12.19
C GLN A 54 17.82 -17.84 12.46
N PHE A 55 16.51 -17.61 12.61
CA PHE A 55 15.93 -16.30 12.88
C PHE A 55 15.51 -16.12 14.35
N ASP A 56 15.54 -17.18 15.17
CA ASP A 56 15.18 -17.13 16.59
C ASP A 56 16.03 -16.13 17.38
N GLN A 57 17.30 -15.95 16.99
CA GLN A 57 18.21 -14.95 17.57
C GLN A 57 17.74 -13.49 17.38
N PHE A 58 16.79 -13.26 16.46
CA PHE A 58 16.18 -11.95 16.21
C PHE A 58 14.74 -11.84 16.72
N LEU A 59 14.18 -12.90 17.31
CA LEU A 59 12.78 -13.01 17.71
C LEU A 59 12.60 -12.77 19.21
N CYS A 60 11.84 -11.74 19.57
CA CYS A 60 11.31 -11.64 20.93
C CYS A 60 10.16 -12.64 21.07
N LYS A 61 10.43 -13.80 21.67
CA LYS A 61 9.43 -14.89 21.81
C LYS A 61 8.23 -14.49 22.67
N GLU A 62 8.42 -13.58 23.61
CA GLU A 62 7.36 -13.03 24.47
C GLU A 62 6.33 -12.22 23.67
N HIS A 63 6.79 -11.42 22.70
CA HIS A 63 5.94 -10.49 21.96
C HIS A 63 5.67 -10.93 20.52
N GLY A 64 6.26 -12.04 20.07
CA GLY A 64 6.05 -12.56 18.72
C GLY A 64 6.57 -11.64 17.62
N ILE A 65 7.61 -10.84 17.87
CA ILE A 65 8.15 -9.87 16.88
C ILE A 65 9.63 -10.10 16.62
N TYR A 66 10.00 -10.05 15.35
CA TYR A 66 11.38 -9.96 14.90
C TYR A 66 11.84 -8.50 14.90
N ILE A 67 13.02 -8.23 15.42
CA ILE A 67 13.44 -6.85 15.70
C ILE A 67 14.55 -6.40 14.77
N THR A 68 14.32 -5.29 14.08
CA THR A 68 15.33 -4.60 13.27
C THR A 68 15.81 -3.35 14.02
N PRO A 69 16.92 -2.73 13.61
CA PRO A 69 17.40 -1.50 14.25
C PRO A 69 16.43 -0.30 14.18
N THR A 70 15.42 -0.33 13.30
CA THR A 70 14.56 0.83 13.03
C THR A 70 13.07 0.55 13.14
N THR A 71 12.67 -0.72 13.17
CA THR A 71 11.27 -1.18 13.23
C THR A 71 11.23 -2.65 13.67
N PHE A 72 10.06 -3.28 13.66
CA PHE A 72 9.89 -4.69 13.94
C PHE A 72 8.90 -5.33 12.95
N ILE A 73 8.95 -6.66 12.88
CA ILE A 73 8.18 -7.48 11.95
C ILE A 73 7.43 -8.51 12.79
N TYR A 74 6.11 -8.56 12.66
CA TYR A 74 5.29 -9.53 13.36
C TYR A 74 5.58 -10.95 12.84
N ARG A 75 5.66 -11.92 13.75
CA ARG A 75 5.80 -13.33 13.38
C ARG A 75 4.55 -13.82 12.67
N ASP A 76 3.38 -13.45 13.18
CA ASP A 76 2.09 -13.69 12.54
C ASP A 76 1.59 -12.37 11.92
N LEU A 77 1.23 -12.37 10.64
CA LEU A 77 0.71 -11.17 10.00
C LEU A 77 -0.60 -10.71 10.64
N GLN A 78 -1.37 -11.64 11.23
CA GLN A 78 -2.64 -11.33 11.88
C GLN A 78 -2.44 -10.34 13.03
N ASP A 79 -1.29 -10.35 13.70
CA ASP A 79 -0.99 -9.39 14.78
C ASP A 79 -0.88 -7.93 14.28
N ASN A 80 -0.71 -7.75 12.95
CA ASN A 80 -0.66 -6.47 12.27
C ASN A 80 -1.99 -6.07 11.58
N LEU A 81 -3.02 -6.91 11.64
CA LEU A 81 -4.33 -6.65 11.06
C LEU A 81 -5.39 -6.46 12.16
N LEU A 82 -6.46 -5.73 11.85
CA LEU A 82 -7.53 -5.44 12.81
C LEU A 82 -8.73 -6.39 12.70
N TRP A 83 -8.96 -6.94 11.51
CA TRP A 83 -10.20 -7.63 11.16
C TRP A 83 -9.97 -9.14 11.15
N HIS A 84 -10.69 -9.84 12.02
CA HIS A 84 -10.49 -11.27 12.26
C HIS A 84 -11.77 -12.09 12.16
N GLU A 85 -12.88 -11.52 11.66
CA GLU A 85 -14.07 -12.32 11.41
C GLU A 85 -13.83 -13.35 10.30
N ASP A 86 -14.61 -14.44 10.26
CA ASP A 86 -14.46 -15.50 9.26
C ASP A 86 -14.47 -14.94 7.84
N VAL A 87 -15.37 -13.98 7.56
CA VAL A 87 -15.49 -13.35 6.25
C VAL A 87 -14.24 -12.58 5.83
N ASP A 88 -13.55 -11.94 6.79
CA ASP A 88 -12.35 -11.16 6.53
C ASP A 88 -11.14 -12.07 6.34
N ARG A 89 -11.03 -13.13 7.16
CA ARG A 89 -9.98 -14.14 7.02
C ARG A 89 -10.09 -14.86 5.70
N ASP A 90 -11.28 -15.32 5.34
CA ASP A 90 -11.53 -16.02 4.08
C ASP A 90 -11.21 -15.15 2.87
N LEU A 91 -11.52 -13.84 2.93
CA LEU A 91 -11.18 -12.90 1.86
C LEU A 91 -9.66 -12.69 1.80
N LEU A 92 -9.02 -12.44 2.94
CA LEU A 92 -7.58 -12.23 3.01
C LEU A 92 -6.81 -13.46 2.50
N ASP A 93 -7.19 -14.66 2.89
CA ASP A 93 -6.54 -15.90 2.43
C ASP A 93 -6.58 -16.04 0.90
N ARG A 94 -7.72 -15.70 0.29
CA ARG A 94 -7.84 -15.69 -1.19
C ARG A 94 -6.97 -14.62 -1.83
N ILE A 95 -6.92 -13.42 -1.24
CA ILE A 95 -6.05 -12.34 -1.70
C ILE A 95 -4.58 -12.76 -1.60
N LEU A 96 -4.15 -13.34 -0.48
CA LEU A 96 -2.76 -13.75 -0.26
C LEU A 96 -2.32 -14.88 -1.18
N ALA A 97 -3.26 -15.73 -1.64
CA ALA A 97 -2.98 -16.74 -2.65
C ALA A 97 -2.66 -16.13 -4.04
N ALA A 98 -3.18 -14.94 -4.34
CA ALA A 98 -2.98 -14.23 -5.60
C ALA A 98 -1.91 -13.12 -5.53
N LYS A 99 -1.70 -12.53 -4.34
CA LYS A 99 -0.77 -11.44 -4.10
C LYS A 99 0.68 -11.92 -4.25
N ARG A 100 1.50 -11.11 -4.91
CA ARG A 100 2.88 -11.48 -5.24
C ARG A 100 3.82 -11.57 -4.04
N SER A 101 3.64 -10.72 -3.03
CA SER A 101 4.48 -10.71 -1.82
C SER A 101 3.62 -10.40 -0.61
N SER A 102 3.42 -11.38 0.25
CA SER A 102 2.65 -11.24 1.49
C SER A 102 3.53 -10.85 2.69
N ALA A 103 4.85 -11.02 2.61
CA ALA A 103 5.76 -10.67 3.70
C ALA A 103 5.60 -9.22 4.16
N GLN A 104 5.29 -8.30 3.25
CA GLN A 104 5.12 -6.89 3.59
C GLN A 104 4.03 -6.64 4.63
N LEU A 105 3.00 -7.49 4.70
CA LEU A 105 1.93 -7.37 5.71
C LEU A 105 2.41 -7.65 7.13
N HIS A 106 3.54 -8.34 7.31
CA HIS A 106 4.11 -8.56 8.64
C HIS A 106 4.84 -7.33 9.19
N HIS A 107 5.23 -6.37 8.36
CA HIS A 107 6.05 -5.24 8.82
C HIS A 107 5.18 -4.25 9.60
N GLU A 108 5.67 -3.78 10.74
CA GLU A 108 4.95 -2.75 11.50
C GLU A 108 4.62 -1.55 10.60
N ASN A 109 5.58 -1.06 9.82
CA ASN A 109 5.38 0.10 8.94
C ASN A 109 4.78 -0.24 7.56
N SER A 110 4.06 -1.36 7.46
CA SER A 110 3.46 -1.84 6.21
C SER A 110 2.38 -0.90 5.66
N GLU A 111 2.61 -0.41 4.43
CA GLU A 111 1.62 0.30 3.63
C GLU A 111 0.42 -0.60 3.31
N ASP A 112 0.70 -1.87 3.01
CA ASP A 112 -0.31 -2.88 2.71
C ASP A 112 -1.23 -3.16 3.90
N ALA A 113 -0.67 -3.29 5.11
CA ALA A 113 -1.48 -3.56 6.31
C ALA A 113 -2.39 -2.36 6.66
N VAL A 114 -1.87 -1.14 6.53
CA VAL A 114 -2.67 0.08 6.73
C VAL A 114 -3.80 0.15 5.70
N THR A 115 -3.48 -0.16 4.42
CA THR A 115 -4.46 -0.19 3.33
C THR A 115 -5.58 -1.19 3.60
N TRP A 116 -5.24 -2.42 3.99
CA TRP A 116 -6.23 -3.42 4.41
C TRP A 116 -7.08 -2.93 5.57
N ASN A 117 -6.44 -2.53 6.68
CA ASN A 117 -7.13 -2.14 7.90
C ASN A 117 -8.13 -1.01 7.65
N VAL A 118 -7.73 0.03 6.93
CA VAL A 118 -8.57 1.22 6.69
C VAL A 118 -9.67 0.92 5.67
N PHE A 119 -9.33 0.39 4.50
CA PHE A 119 -10.33 0.26 3.44
C PHE A 119 -11.27 -0.92 3.65
N ARG A 120 -10.85 -1.97 4.37
CA ARG A 120 -11.76 -3.06 4.75
C ARG A 120 -12.83 -2.56 5.72
N PHE A 121 -12.46 -1.68 6.64
CA PHE A 121 -13.44 -0.98 7.49
C PHE A 121 -14.42 -0.16 6.65
N MET A 122 -13.92 0.69 5.76
CA MET A 122 -14.78 1.53 4.91
C MET A 122 -15.76 0.70 4.07
N ASP A 123 -15.31 -0.42 3.53
CA ASP A 123 -16.15 -1.36 2.79
C ASP A 123 -17.23 -2.00 3.67
N SER A 124 -16.84 -2.56 4.83
CA SER A 124 -17.78 -3.17 5.79
C SER A 124 -18.86 -2.20 6.30
N GLN A 125 -18.50 -0.92 6.46
CA GLN A 125 -19.39 0.13 6.94
C GLN A 125 -20.10 0.90 5.80
N LYS A 126 -19.93 0.47 4.53
CA LYS A 126 -20.55 1.10 3.34
C LYS A 126 -20.20 2.58 3.14
N LEU A 127 -19.01 2.99 3.56
CA LEU A 127 -18.52 4.36 3.49
C LEU A 127 -17.85 4.70 2.15
N LEU A 128 -17.44 3.69 1.40
CA LEU A 128 -16.62 3.85 0.20
C LEU A 128 -17.28 4.73 -0.87
N SER A 129 -18.58 4.52 -1.14
CA SER A 129 -19.33 5.30 -2.14
C SER A 129 -19.32 6.80 -1.82
N GLY A 130 -19.60 7.16 -0.57
CA GLY A 130 -19.63 8.57 -0.16
C GLY A 130 -18.23 9.20 -0.17
N PHE A 131 -17.21 8.47 0.25
CA PHE A 131 -15.83 8.93 0.21
C PHE A 131 -15.39 9.27 -1.22
N LEU A 132 -15.57 8.31 -2.14
CA LEU A 132 -15.17 8.46 -3.54
C LEU A 132 -15.98 9.53 -4.26
N ALA A 133 -17.27 9.67 -3.93
CA ALA A 133 -18.10 10.75 -4.46
C ALA A 133 -17.59 12.13 -4.04
N GLY A 134 -17.05 12.27 -2.82
CA GLY A 134 -16.37 13.47 -2.37
C GLY A 134 -15.13 13.81 -3.22
N LEU A 135 -14.35 12.80 -3.62
CA LEU A 135 -13.14 12.99 -4.44
C LEU A 135 -13.46 13.43 -5.87
N CYS A 136 -14.45 12.81 -6.52
CA CYS A 136 -14.79 13.09 -7.91
C CYS A 136 -15.86 14.17 -8.09
N SER A 137 -16.52 14.59 -7.01
CA SER A 137 -17.68 15.50 -7.05
C SER A 137 -18.82 14.98 -7.94
N SER A 138 -18.99 13.66 -7.99
CA SER A 138 -20.01 12.95 -8.76
C SER A 138 -20.49 11.73 -7.97
N PRO A 139 -21.76 11.28 -8.12
CA PRO A 139 -22.20 10.05 -7.46
C PRO A 139 -21.38 8.82 -7.89
N VAL A 140 -20.93 8.03 -6.92
CA VAL A 140 -20.23 6.75 -7.16
C VAL A 140 -21.16 5.61 -6.73
N THR A 141 -21.59 4.80 -7.68
CA THR A 141 -22.55 3.70 -7.44
C THR A 141 -21.90 2.35 -7.69
N ASN A 142 -22.26 1.35 -6.88
CA ASN A 142 -21.73 -0.01 -6.92
C ASN A 142 -20.19 -0.10 -6.93
N PRO A 143 -19.46 0.60 -6.04
CA PRO A 143 -18.01 0.46 -5.98
C PRO A 143 -17.62 -0.96 -5.52
N GLU A 144 -16.67 -1.58 -6.19
CA GLU A 144 -16.06 -2.87 -5.78
C GLU A 144 -14.63 -2.63 -5.28
N MET A 145 -14.26 -3.25 -4.16
CA MET A 145 -12.88 -3.23 -3.69
C MET A 145 -12.04 -4.33 -4.37
N VAL A 146 -11.02 -3.93 -5.13
CA VAL A 146 -10.04 -4.83 -5.73
C VAL A 146 -8.67 -4.58 -5.07
N TYR A 147 -8.26 -5.47 -4.16
CA TYR A 147 -7.03 -5.36 -3.38
C TYR A 147 -5.86 -6.00 -4.11
N TRP A 148 -4.78 -5.25 -4.37
CA TRP A 148 -3.56 -5.78 -4.99
C TRP A 148 -3.84 -6.64 -6.23
N SER A 149 -4.73 -6.16 -7.10
CA SER A 149 -5.25 -6.84 -8.30
C SER A 149 -6.33 -7.91 -8.08
N TYR A 150 -6.56 -8.42 -6.87
CA TYR A 150 -7.55 -9.47 -6.61
C TYR A 150 -8.96 -8.89 -6.51
N SER A 151 -9.90 -9.43 -7.31
CA SER A 151 -11.33 -9.10 -7.28
C SER A 151 -12.09 -10.24 -6.59
N ASP A 152 -12.83 -9.92 -5.52
CA ASP A 152 -13.61 -10.94 -4.82
C ASP A 152 -14.83 -11.42 -5.63
N SER A 153 -15.39 -10.53 -6.46
CA SER A 153 -16.51 -10.89 -7.34
C SER A 153 -16.08 -11.89 -8.43
N GLN A 154 -14.86 -11.78 -8.93
CA GLN A 154 -14.29 -12.67 -9.94
C GLN A 154 -13.53 -13.86 -9.34
N ARG A 155 -13.19 -13.79 -8.05
CA ARG A 155 -12.39 -14.82 -7.34
C ARG A 155 -11.00 -15.05 -7.96
N ASP A 156 -10.44 -14.03 -8.60
CA ASP A 156 -9.12 -14.07 -9.26
C ASP A 156 -8.57 -12.64 -9.41
N VAL A 157 -7.41 -12.51 -10.06
CA VAL A 157 -6.92 -11.25 -10.60
C VAL A 157 -7.99 -10.62 -11.48
N TRP A 158 -8.29 -9.34 -11.26
CA TRP A 158 -9.30 -8.63 -12.01
C TRP A 158 -8.99 -8.64 -13.51
N ASP A 159 -9.88 -9.26 -14.28
CA ASP A 159 -9.69 -9.57 -15.70
C ASP A 159 -9.32 -8.33 -16.52
N GLU A 160 -9.97 -7.21 -16.23
CA GLU A 160 -9.77 -5.98 -16.98
C GLU A 160 -8.38 -5.40 -16.74
N LEU A 161 -7.85 -5.51 -15.52
CA LEU A 161 -6.46 -5.15 -15.24
C LEU A 161 -5.50 -6.11 -15.93
N ALA A 162 -5.76 -7.42 -15.90
CA ALA A 162 -4.92 -8.41 -16.58
C ALA A 162 -4.80 -8.12 -18.09
N ARG A 163 -5.92 -7.82 -18.76
CA ARG A 163 -5.94 -7.42 -20.18
C ARG A 163 -5.20 -6.11 -20.43
N ALA A 164 -5.35 -5.12 -19.56
CA ALA A 164 -4.65 -3.85 -19.70
C ALA A 164 -3.12 -4.03 -19.54
N ARG A 165 -2.68 -4.85 -18.57
CA ARG A 165 -1.27 -5.22 -18.40
C ARG A 165 -0.70 -5.91 -19.63
N GLU A 166 -1.43 -6.85 -20.22
CA GLU A 166 -1.06 -7.54 -21.45
C GLU A 166 -0.92 -6.55 -22.63
N GLU A 167 -1.82 -5.57 -22.75
CA GLU A 167 -1.75 -4.52 -23.79
C GLU A 167 -0.43 -3.74 -23.74
N PHE A 168 0.06 -3.47 -22.53
CA PHE A 168 1.35 -2.84 -22.28
C PHE A 168 2.48 -3.86 -22.16
N GLY A 169 2.32 -5.12 -22.57
CA GLY A 169 3.38 -6.12 -22.56
C GLY A 169 3.99 -6.40 -21.18
N GLU A 170 3.24 -6.17 -20.10
CA GLU A 170 3.69 -6.55 -18.76
C GLU A 170 3.67 -8.07 -18.58
N ARG A 171 4.74 -8.59 -17.97
CA ARG A 171 4.81 -10.01 -17.59
C ARG A 171 4.12 -10.20 -16.24
N PRO A 172 3.34 -11.27 -16.02
CA PRO A 172 2.61 -11.48 -14.76
C PRO A 172 3.46 -11.31 -13.50
N GLN A 173 4.69 -11.83 -13.49
CA GLN A 173 5.61 -11.76 -12.34
C GLN A 173 6.14 -10.34 -12.06
N GLN A 174 6.07 -9.44 -13.05
CA GLN A 174 6.59 -8.07 -12.98
C GLN A 174 5.50 -7.02 -13.25
N ALA A 175 4.24 -7.43 -13.21
CA ALA A 175 3.12 -6.57 -13.52
C ALA A 175 2.90 -5.52 -12.42
N SER A 176 2.35 -4.38 -12.83
CA SER A 176 2.02 -3.24 -11.97
C SER A 176 0.83 -3.59 -11.10
N GLU A 177 1.04 -3.69 -9.79
CA GLU A 177 0.03 -4.03 -8.77
C GLU A 177 -0.25 -2.76 -7.96
N PRO A 178 -1.33 -2.03 -8.26
CA PRO A 178 -1.78 -0.94 -7.40
C PRO A 178 -2.25 -1.52 -6.07
N ASP A 179 -2.12 -0.73 -5.00
CA ASP A 179 -2.57 -1.15 -3.67
C ASP A 179 -4.09 -1.39 -3.66
N LEU A 180 -4.85 -0.47 -4.27
CA LEU A 180 -6.29 -0.62 -4.46
C LEU A 180 -6.73 -0.18 -5.85
N ILE A 181 -7.74 -0.87 -6.36
CA ILE A 181 -8.51 -0.46 -7.51
C ILE A 181 -9.98 -0.48 -7.08
N VAL A 182 -10.73 0.56 -7.46
CA VAL A 182 -12.16 0.64 -7.21
C VAL A 182 -12.89 0.96 -8.51
N PRO A 183 -13.30 -0.08 -9.29
CA PRO A 183 -14.27 0.12 -10.35
C PRO A 183 -15.65 0.42 -9.76
N SER A 184 -16.42 1.22 -10.48
CA SER A 184 -17.81 1.56 -10.21
C SER A 184 -18.53 1.75 -11.55
N ASP A 185 -19.84 2.00 -11.52
CA ASP A 185 -20.63 2.15 -12.76
C ASP A 185 -20.23 3.35 -13.61
N GLY A 186 -19.63 4.39 -13.02
CA GLY A 186 -19.28 5.64 -13.71
C GLY A 186 -17.82 6.07 -13.62
N ALA A 187 -17.05 5.49 -12.69
CA ALA A 187 -15.67 5.88 -12.45
C ALA A 187 -14.77 4.69 -12.07
N LEU A 188 -13.49 4.82 -12.39
CA LEU A 188 -12.42 3.94 -11.97
C LEU A 188 -11.43 4.72 -11.11
N PHE A 189 -11.22 4.24 -9.89
CA PHE A 189 -10.17 4.76 -9.01
C PHE A 189 -9.02 3.75 -8.95
N VAL A 190 -7.80 4.23 -9.11
CA VAL A 190 -6.58 3.48 -8.80
C VAL A 190 -5.87 4.24 -7.69
N ILE A 191 -5.66 3.59 -6.55
CA ILE A 191 -5.08 4.20 -5.37
C ILE A 191 -3.73 3.54 -5.10
N GLU A 192 -2.69 4.36 -5.07
CA GLU A 192 -1.36 4.00 -4.58
C GLU A 192 -1.18 4.62 -3.20
N ALA A 193 -1.01 3.76 -2.21
CA ALA A 193 -0.97 4.10 -0.80
C ALA A 193 0.47 4.13 -0.31
N LYS A 194 0.86 5.25 0.30
CA LYS A 194 2.21 5.50 0.80
C LYS A 194 2.17 5.99 2.25
N MET A 195 2.99 5.36 3.07
CA MET A 195 3.25 5.73 4.46
C MET A 195 4.71 6.19 4.56
N LYS A 196 5.62 5.31 4.12
CA LYS A 196 7.06 5.48 4.27
C LYS A 196 7.78 5.65 2.95
N ALA A 197 7.39 4.89 1.93
CA ALA A 197 8.00 5.00 0.63
C ALA A 197 7.57 6.32 -0.04
N ALA A 198 8.43 6.83 -0.93
CA ALA A 198 8.10 7.99 -1.75
C ALA A 198 7.26 7.52 -2.95
N CYS A 199 6.36 8.39 -3.44
CA CYS A 199 5.67 8.21 -4.73
C CYS A 199 6.65 8.41 -5.92
N THR A 200 7.92 8.77 -5.65
CA THR A 200 8.99 8.98 -6.63
C THR A 200 10.22 8.12 -6.36
N GLY A 201 11.01 7.84 -7.39
CA GLY A 201 12.27 7.10 -7.25
C GLY A 201 13.20 7.27 -8.44
N ASP A 202 14.50 7.27 -8.18
CA ASP A 202 15.52 7.25 -9.22
C ASP A 202 15.57 5.85 -9.86
N PHE A 203 15.01 5.75 -11.07
CA PHE A 203 14.98 4.50 -11.83
C PHE A 203 16.39 3.96 -12.09
N ASN A 204 17.34 4.85 -12.43
CA ASN A 204 18.70 4.49 -12.85
C ASN A 204 19.55 3.99 -11.68
N ARG A 205 19.13 4.23 -10.44
CA ARG A 205 19.82 3.72 -9.25
C ARG A 205 19.78 2.19 -9.15
N ASN A 206 18.71 1.58 -9.66
CA ASN A 206 18.43 0.15 -9.50
C ASN A 206 18.28 -0.61 -10.82
N HIS A 207 18.38 0.08 -11.96
CA HIS A 207 18.15 -0.51 -13.28
C HIS A 207 19.22 -0.09 -14.28
N THR A 208 19.48 -0.93 -15.27
CA THR A 208 20.40 -0.64 -16.36
C THR A 208 19.76 0.24 -17.44
N ALA A 209 20.60 0.77 -18.34
CA ALA A 209 20.13 1.55 -19.49
C ALA A 209 19.27 0.70 -20.44
N GLU A 210 19.62 -0.57 -20.64
CA GLU A 210 18.84 -1.51 -21.46
C GLU A 210 17.47 -1.78 -20.85
N GLU A 211 17.39 -1.95 -19.53
CA GLU A 211 16.12 -2.09 -18.82
C GLU A 211 15.26 -0.83 -18.95
N LYS A 212 15.87 0.35 -18.88
CA LYS A 212 15.17 1.61 -19.09
C LYS A 212 14.58 1.70 -20.50
N GLU A 213 15.37 1.41 -21.52
CA GLU A 213 14.93 1.45 -22.93
C GLU A 213 13.79 0.45 -23.18
N GLU A 214 13.88 -0.74 -22.59
CA GLU A 214 12.81 -1.74 -22.63
C GLU A 214 11.51 -1.20 -22.03
N ARG A 215 11.56 -0.53 -20.86
CA ARG A 215 10.37 0.08 -20.25
C ARG A 215 9.83 1.26 -21.06
N ILE A 216 10.69 2.06 -21.69
CA ILE A 216 10.26 3.12 -22.60
C ILE A 216 9.48 2.52 -23.78
N GLY A 217 10.06 1.54 -24.47
CA GLY A 217 9.40 0.87 -25.60
C GLY A 217 8.06 0.26 -25.20
N ARG A 218 8.04 -0.45 -24.06
CA ARG A 218 6.86 -1.09 -23.49
C ARG A 218 5.68 -0.12 -23.27
N TYR A 219 5.97 1.05 -22.69
CA TYR A 219 4.94 2.01 -22.30
C TYR A 219 4.69 3.12 -23.33
N SER A 220 5.43 3.14 -24.44
CA SER A 220 5.37 4.18 -25.48
C SER A 220 3.95 4.44 -26.02
N ARG A 221 3.09 3.41 -26.09
CA ARG A 221 1.67 3.55 -26.47
C ARG A 221 0.90 4.50 -25.54
N GLY A 222 1.36 4.63 -24.29
CA GLY A 222 0.83 5.53 -23.28
C GLY A 222 1.21 7.00 -23.47
N ASP A 223 2.13 7.35 -24.38
CA ASP A 223 2.54 8.76 -24.65
C ASP A 223 1.34 9.64 -25.01
N ARG A 224 0.27 9.06 -25.58
CA ARG A 224 -0.97 9.80 -25.85
C ARG A 224 -1.61 10.39 -24.59
N PHE A 225 -1.39 9.80 -23.42
CA PHE A 225 -1.87 10.24 -22.11
C PHE A 225 -0.86 11.13 -21.35
N LEU A 226 0.33 11.34 -21.92
CA LEU A 226 1.42 12.07 -21.28
C LEU A 226 1.72 13.39 -22.01
N ARG A 227 2.20 14.38 -21.27
CA ARG A 227 2.74 15.65 -21.81
C ARG A 227 4.22 15.55 -22.16
N GLN A 228 4.93 14.59 -21.58
CA GLN A 228 6.30 14.22 -21.90
C GLN A 228 6.34 12.79 -22.40
N SER A 229 7.42 12.38 -23.08
CA SER A 229 7.60 10.97 -23.41
C SER A 229 7.73 10.13 -22.13
N VAL A 230 7.40 8.83 -22.21
CA VAL A 230 7.66 7.87 -21.14
C VAL A 230 9.07 8.03 -20.54
N GLY A 231 10.09 8.17 -21.38
CA GLY A 231 11.48 8.37 -20.95
C GLY A 231 11.65 9.61 -20.08
N GLY A 232 11.06 10.74 -20.47
CA GLY A 232 11.09 11.97 -19.68
C GLY A 232 10.39 11.83 -18.32
N VAL A 233 9.29 11.08 -18.26
CA VAL A 233 8.60 10.81 -16.98
C VAL A 233 9.40 9.86 -16.08
N ILE A 234 10.09 8.87 -16.66
CA ILE A 234 11.02 7.99 -15.94
C ILE A 234 12.19 8.80 -15.37
N ASP A 235 12.79 9.68 -16.16
CA ASP A 235 13.91 10.52 -15.73
C ASP A 235 13.51 11.54 -14.66
N ALA A 236 12.25 11.98 -14.67
CA ALA A 236 11.69 12.80 -13.60
C ALA A 236 11.42 12.01 -12.30
N GLY A 237 11.57 10.68 -12.31
CA GLY A 237 11.41 9.80 -11.14
C GLY A 237 9.99 9.32 -10.87
N TYR A 238 9.07 9.49 -11.83
CA TYR A 238 7.63 9.17 -11.68
C TYR A 238 7.22 7.87 -12.36
N TYR A 239 8.16 6.93 -12.56
CA TYR A 239 7.91 5.71 -13.31
C TYR A 239 6.72 4.90 -12.76
N GLN A 240 6.62 4.70 -11.44
CA GLN A 240 5.52 3.95 -10.85
C GLN A 240 4.15 4.60 -11.12
N LEU A 241 4.01 5.89 -10.79
CA LEU A 241 2.78 6.63 -11.03
C LEU A 241 2.43 6.70 -12.52
N MET A 242 3.43 6.82 -13.39
CA MET A 242 3.23 6.79 -14.85
C MET A 242 2.61 5.48 -15.31
N ARG A 243 3.08 4.33 -14.81
CA ARG A 243 2.49 3.03 -15.15
C ARG A 243 1.02 2.95 -14.79
N PHE A 244 0.66 3.34 -13.57
CA PHE A 244 -0.73 3.34 -13.14
C PHE A 244 -1.57 4.36 -13.91
N TRP A 245 -0.99 5.50 -14.26
CA TRP A 245 -1.66 6.50 -15.08
C TRP A 245 -2.01 5.95 -16.45
N VAL A 246 -1.02 5.43 -17.20
CA VAL A 246 -1.25 4.97 -18.59
C VAL A 246 -2.10 3.70 -18.65
N ILE A 247 -1.92 2.76 -17.72
CA ILE A 247 -2.76 1.56 -17.61
C ILE A 247 -4.20 1.95 -17.24
N GLY A 248 -4.38 2.79 -16.23
CA GLY A 248 -5.70 3.23 -15.78
C GLY A 248 -6.44 4.07 -16.82
N CYS A 249 -5.74 4.93 -17.57
CA CYS A 249 -6.32 5.67 -18.69
C CYS A 249 -6.80 4.74 -19.82
N SER A 250 -5.98 3.75 -20.21
CA SER A 250 -6.37 2.77 -21.26
C SER A 250 -7.58 1.95 -20.82
N LEU A 251 -7.55 1.49 -19.57
CA LEU A 251 -8.63 0.72 -18.96
C LEU A 251 -9.94 1.52 -18.90
N ALA A 252 -9.90 2.77 -18.43
CA ALA A 252 -11.07 3.63 -18.35
C ALA A 252 -11.64 3.97 -19.73
N GLU A 253 -10.79 4.19 -20.74
CA GLU A 253 -11.24 4.35 -22.13
C GLU A 253 -11.98 3.12 -22.65
N ARG A 254 -11.47 1.91 -22.36
CA ARG A 254 -12.10 0.66 -22.79
C ARG A 254 -13.46 0.45 -22.13
N LEU A 255 -13.59 0.84 -20.86
CA LEU A 255 -14.80 0.67 -20.06
C LEU A 255 -15.78 1.84 -20.18
N GLY A 256 -15.38 2.96 -20.79
CA GLY A 256 -16.19 4.17 -20.87
C GLY A 256 -16.40 4.86 -19.50
N LEU A 257 -15.39 4.81 -18.63
CA LEU A 257 -15.42 5.36 -17.28
C LEU A 257 -14.58 6.63 -17.16
N ASP A 258 -14.92 7.48 -16.18
CA ASP A 258 -13.96 8.48 -15.70
C ASP A 258 -12.83 7.80 -14.92
N PHE A 259 -11.63 8.37 -14.94
CA PHE A 259 -10.44 7.82 -14.30
C PHE A 259 -9.84 8.76 -13.27
N TYR A 260 -9.53 8.20 -12.09
CA TYR A 260 -8.88 8.90 -11.00
C TYR A 260 -7.67 8.09 -10.52
N LEU A 261 -6.47 8.62 -10.72
CA LEU A 261 -5.26 8.11 -10.07
C LEU A 261 -5.02 8.89 -8.78
N VAL A 262 -4.97 8.18 -7.67
CA VAL A 262 -4.91 8.73 -6.33
C VAL A 262 -3.59 8.31 -5.66
N CYS A 263 -2.69 9.26 -5.37
CA CYS A 263 -1.53 9.01 -4.48
C CYS A 263 -2.00 9.38 -3.06
N LEU A 264 -2.24 8.35 -2.23
CA LEU A 264 -2.68 8.45 -0.84
C LEU A 264 -1.44 8.47 0.07
N VAL A 265 -1.20 9.58 0.75
CA VAL A 265 0.06 9.84 1.49
C VAL A 265 -0.20 10.33 2.91
N LEU A 266 0.84 10.48 3.73
CA LEU A 266 0.72 11.26 4.96
C LEU A 266 0.60 12.76 4.65
N SER A 267 -0.17 13.49 5.46
CA SER A 267 -0.40 14.94 5.32
C SER A 267 0.89 15.75 5.16
N VAL A 268 1.95 15.38 5.88
CA VAL A 268 3.26 16.05 5.88
C VAL A 268 4.18 15.63 4.73
N ARG A 269 3.80 14.64 3.91
CA ARG A 269 4.62 14.07 2.84
C ARG A 269 4.08 14.41 1.45
N GLU A 270 4.97 14.37 0.46
CA GLU A 270 4.61 14.49 -0.96
C GLU A 270 3.79 15.76 -1.29
N LEU A 271 4.03 16.86 -0.57
CA LEU A 271 3.23 18.10 -0.65
C LEU A 271 3.13 18.67 -2.08
N GLY A 272 4.17 18.46 -2.90
CA GLY A 272 4.23 18.95 -4.28
C GLY A 272 3.86 17.92 -5.35
N ILE A 273 3.56 16.67 -4.99
CA ILE A 273 3.44 15.57 -5.96
C ILE A 273 2.41 15.87 -7.03
N GLU A 274 1.27 16.45 -6.64
CA GLU A 274 0.20 16.82 -7.55
C GLU A 274 0.66 17.87 -8.56
N HIS A 275 1.30 18.93 -8.08
CA HIS A 275 1.83 20.00 -8.94
C HIS A 275 2.87 19.49 -9.94
N TYR A 276 3.80 18.64 -9.49
CA TYR A 276 4.89 18.17 -10.34
C TYR A 276 4.44 17.10 -11.33
N PHE A 277 3.66 16.10 -10.88
CA PHE A 277 3.22 15.02 -11.75
C PHE A 277 2.23 15.49 -12.81
N LYS A 278 1.32 16.44 -12.48
CA LYS A 278 0.38 17.04 -13.45
C LYS A 278 1.04 17.72 -14.65
N LYS A 279 2.30 18.18 -14.51
CA LYS A 279 3.08 18.72 -15.63
C LYS A 279 3.53 17.65 -16.63
N LEU A 280 3.55 16.39 -16.21
CA LEU A 280 4.02 15.25 -16.98
C LEU A 280 2.88 14.50 -17.68
N ILE A 281 1.64 14.66 -17.22
CA ILE A 281 0.46 13.94 -17.69
C ILE A 281 -0.57 14.86 -18.35
N LYS A 282 -1.43 14.30 -19.20
CA LYS A 282 -2.57 15.01 -19.79
C LYS A 282 -3.84 14.72 -18.99
N GLU A 283 -4.24 15.66 -18.14
CA GLU A 283 -5.55 15.63 -17.50
C GLU A 283 -6.63 16.20 -18.42
N GLU A 284 -7.82 15.62 -18.35
CA GLU A 284 -9.02 16.02 -19.09
C GLU A 284 -10.24 15.90 -18.17
N GLN A 285 -11.45 16.28 -18.62
CA GLN A 285 -12.64 16.28 -17.76
C GLN A 285 -12.89 14.93 -17.06
N GLY A 286 -12.64 13.82 -17.75
CA GLY A 286 -12.80 12.45 -17.23
C GLY A 286 -11.50 11.76 -16.80
N ARG A 287 -10.36 12.46 -16.64
CA ARG A 287 -9.10 11.85 -16.18
C ARG A 287 -8.34 12.78 -15.26
N ARG A 288 -8.15 12.38 -14.00
CA ARG A 288 -7.53 13.24 -12.98
C ARG A 288 -6.52 12.50 -12.14
N PHE A 289 -5.44 13.20 -11.79
CA PHE A 289 -4.51 12.82 -10.74
C PHE A 289 -4.80 13.62 -9.48
N MET A 290 -4.80 12.96 -8.35
CA MET A 290 -5.13 13.57 -7.06
C MET A 290 -4.15 13.11 -5.99
N ARG A 291 -3.74 14.05 -5.15
CA ARG A 291 -3.14 13.74 -3.85
C ARG A 291 -4.22 13.79 -2.79
N ILE A 292 -4.37 12.70 -2.05
CA ILE A 292 -5.18 12.67 -0.82
C ILE A 292 -4.28 12.23 0.33
N THR A 293 -4.76 12.41 1.56
CA THR A 293 -4.01 12.03 2.75
C THR A 293 -4.75 11.00 3.59
N TRP A 294 -4.00 10.21 4.35
CA TRP A 294 -4.60 9.31 5.34
C TRP A 294 -5.40 10.08 6.39
N GLU A 295 -4.99 11.31 6.70
CA GLU A 295 -5.74 12.22 7.54
C GLU A 295 -7.06 12.69 6.91
N ASP A 296 -7.11 12.92 5.58
CA ASP A 296 -8.37 13.21 4.87
C ASP A 296 -9.34 12.02 4.96
N VAL A 297 -8.82 10.79 4.83
CA VAL A 297 -9.62 9.55 5.00
C VAL A 297 -10.16 9.46 6.43
N TYR A 298 -9.31 9.73 7.43
CA TYR A 298 -9.73 9.76 8.83
C TYR A 298 -10.82 10.80 9.10
N GLU A 299 -10.62 12.03 8.63
CA GLU A 299 -11.60 13.12 8.79
C GLU A 299 -12.96 12.75 8.18
N TYR A 300 -12.96 12.15 6.98
CA TYR A 300 -14.19 11.66 6.35
C TYR A 300 -14.92 10.62 7.22
N MET A 301 -14.20 9.68 7.81
CA MET A 301 -14.79 8.66 8.69
C MET A 301 -15.37 9.27 9.97
N VAL A 302 -14.69 10.26 10.58
CA VAL A 302 -15.20 11.00 11.75
C VAL A 302 -16.51 11.71 11.39
N GLN A 303 -16.59 12.35 10.23
CA GLN A 303 -17.77 13.09 9.78
C GLN A 303 -18.95 12.19 9.39
N SER A 304 -18.72 10.88 9.23
CA SER A 304 -19.76 9.92 8.83
C SER A 304 -20.67 9.47 9.99
N ASP A 305 -20.48 10.02 11.20
CA ASP A 305 -21.29 9.81 12.43
C ASP A 305 -21.56 8.32 12.74
N LEU A 306 -20.51 7.51 12.65
CA LEU A 306 -20.58 6.08 12.93
C LEU A 306 -20.51 5.82 14.43
N LEU A 307 -21.56 5.22 14.99
CA LEU A 307 -21.57 4.71 16.36
C LEU A 307 -21.47 3.18 16.33
N SER A 308 -20.30 2.66 15.97
CA SER A 308 -20.01 1.22 15.96
C SER A 308 -18.78 0.87 16.78
N LYS A 309 -18.71 -0.38 17.28
CA LYS A 309 -17.51 -0.89 17.96
C LYS A 309 -16.29 -0.88 17.02
N ASP A 310 -16.52 -1.17 15.75
CA ASP A 310 -15.48 -1.16 14.73
C ASP A 310 -14.89 0.23 14.54
N TRP A 311 -15.72 1.28 14.67
CA TRP A 311 -15.26 2.66 14.68
C TRP A 311 -14.34 2.96 15.87
N GLU A 312 -14.66 2.50 17.08
CA GLU A 312 -13.77 2.67 18.24
C GLU A 312 -12.41 2.01 18.02
N ILE A 313 -12.39 0.81 17.40
CA ILE A 313 -11.16 0.09 17.03
C ILE A 313 -10.38 0.90 16.00
N MET A 314 -11.03 1.36 14.93
CA MET A 314 -10.40 2.14 13.86
C MET A 314 -9.88 3.50 14.34
N SER A 315 -10.64 4.22 15.16
CA SER A 315 -10.22 5.48 15.74
C SER A 315 -8.98 5.31 16.63
N ARG A 316 -8.97 4.28 17.49
CA ARG A 316 -7.79 3.94 18.29
C ARG A 316 -6.61 3.54 17.43
N TYR A 317 -6.84 2.80 16.36
CA TYR A 317 -5.81 2.43 15.41
C TYR A 317 -5.13 3.66 14.80
N PHE A 318 -5.88 4.63 14.29
CA PHE A 318 -5.30 5.88 13.78
C PHE A 318 -4.54 6.67 14.88
N ALA A 319 -5.05 6.73 16.10
CA ALA A 319 -4.40 7.45 17.20
C ALA A 319 -3.06 6.81 17.63
N ASN A 320 -2.99 5.48 17.58
CA ASN A 320 -1.86 4.71 18.12
C ASN A 320 -0.93 4.15 17.06
N LYS A 321 -1.28 4.22 15.76
CA LYS A 321 -0.45 3.68 14.70
C LYS A 321 0.90 4.38 14.67
N THR A 322 1.96 3.57 14.64
CA THR A 322 3.33 4.06 14.54
C THR A 322 3.90 3.97 13.12
N LEU A 323 4.97 4.72 12.92
CA LEU A 323 5.86 4.65 11.79
C LEU A 323 7.28 4.97 12.29
N ASP A 324 8.16 3.97 12.30
CA ASP A 324 9.53 4.08 12.82
C ASP A 324 9.59 4.59 14.29
N GLY A 325 8.67 4.08 15.12
CA GLY A 325 8.59 4.40 16.57
C GLY A 325 7.96 5.75 16.91
N LYS A 326 7.41 6.47 15.92
CA LYS A 326 6.68 7.72 16.13
C LYS A 326 5.24 7.56 15.69
N ARG A 327 4.34 8.41 16.18
CA ARG A 327 2.96 8.47 15.68
C ARG A 327 2.96 8.70 14.17
N ALA A 328 2.24 7.87 13.44
CA ALA A 328 2.19 7.91 11.98
C ALA A 328 1.33 9.06 11.46
N PHE A 329 0.13 9.23 12.02
CA PHE A 329 -0.87 10.17 11.53
C PHE A 329 -0.93 11.44 12.39
N SER A 330 -1.13 12.58 11.72
CA SER A 330 -1.28 13.89 12.39
C SER A 330 -2.75 14.21 12.63
N ILE A 331 -3.41 13.42 13.48
CA ILE A 331 -4.83 13.61 13.84
C ILE A 331 -4.96 14.42 15.13
N SER A 332 -5.92 15.34 15.16
CA SER A 332 -6.21 16.26 16.27
C SER A 332 -7.27 15.74 17.22
#